data_AF-A0A822FZ41-F1
#
_entry.id   AF-A0A822FZ41-F1
#
_cell.length_a   1.000
_cell.length_b   1.000
_cell.length_c   1.000
_cell.angle_alpha   90.00
_cell.angle_beta   90.00
_cell.angle_gamma   90.00
#
_symmetry.space_group_name_H-M   'P 1'
#
loop_
_entity.id
_entity.type
_entity.pdbx_description
1 polymer ?
#
loop_
_entity_poly.entity_id
_entity_poly.type
_entity_poly.pdbx_seq_one_letter_code
_entity_poly.pdbx_strand_id
1 'polypeptide(L)'
;WSNTSSINIARDSHTASILPNGNVLIAGGYNKSVLSSAELYNLLRGTWTITGNMNNARFHHSESILTNGKVLVVGGSNDKHQLNSAELYDSSTGAWILINNMNIAREYHTATILTDGKVLIAGGYNGIIQPSTELYDPLTGNWTLTGLMNTRRQYHTASMLKNGKVLVTGGYDAITILNNAELYDPSTGLWTVTSSMNNPRYY
;
A
#
# COMPACT_ATOMS: atom_id res chain seq x y z
N TRP A 1 18.74 -14.10 14.46
CA TRP A 1 17.31 -14.36 14.22
C TRP A 1 16.84 -15.41 15.20
N SER A 2 15.64 -15.24 15.77
CA SER A 2 14.98 -16.22 16.64
C SER A 2 13.58 -16.50 16.10
N ASN A 3 13.15 -17.75 16.13
CA ASN A 3 11.82 -18.13 15.69
C ASN A 3 10.75 -17.67 16.70
N THR A 4 9.64 -17.17 16.19
CA THR A 4 8.42 -16.88 16.97
C THR A 4 7.32 -17.87 16.54
N SER A 5 6.11 -17.74 17.09
CA SER A 5 4.96 -18.54 16.64
C SER A 5 4.68 -18.33 15.15
N SER A 6 4.26 -19.39 14.47
CA SER A 6 3.80 -19.33 13.07
C SER A 6 2.44 -18.64 12.95
N ILE A 7 2.23 -17.95 11.83
CA ILE A 7 0.90 -17.49 11.40
C ILE A 7 -0.07 -18.67 11.25
N ASN A 8 -1.35 -18.43 11.48
CA ASN A 8 -2.39 -19.47 11.41
C ASN A 8 -2.67 -19.86 9.96
N ILE A 9 -2.61 -18.89 9.05
CA ILE A 9 -2.83 -19.09 7.61
C ILE A 9 -1.57 -18.67 6.87
N ALA A 10 -0.88 -19.63 6.25
CA ALA A 10 0.23 -19.36 5.35
C ALA A 10 -0.21 -18.39 4.24
N ARG A 11 0.65 -17.45 3.88
CA ARG A 11 0.36 -16.40 2.88
C ARG A 11 1.65 -15.81 2.32
N ASP A 12 1.66 -15.45 1.04
CA ASP A 12 2.61 -14.52 0.44
C ASP A 12 1.89 -13.24 0.01
N SER A 13 2.64 -12.23 -0.44
CA SER A 13 2.08 -10.99 -1.03
C SER A 13 1.00 -10.27 -0.20
N HIS A 14 1.08 -10.46 1.12
CA HIS A 14 0.33 -9.77 2.15
C HIS A 14 1.05 -8.48 2.54
N THR A 15 0.33 -7.58 3.23
CA THR A 15 0.94 -6.43 3.90
C THR A 15 1.09 -6.71 5.39
N ALA A 16 2.01 -5.98 6.02
CA ALA A 16 2.21 -6.02 7.45
C ALA A 16 2.46 -4.60 7.99
N SER A 17 1.72 -4.18 9.03
CA SER A 17 1.95 -2.88 9.69
C SER A 17 1.91 -2.98 11.21
N ILE A 18 2.76 -2.17 11.86
CA ILE A 18 2.74 -2.01 13.31
C ILE A 18 1.62 -1.03 13.67
N LEU A 19 0.66 -1.51 14.45
CA LEU A 19 -0.46 -0.73 14.96
C LEU A 19 -0.03 0.18 16.12
N PRO A 20 -0.80 1.25 16.44
CA PRO A 20 -0.49 2.14 17.56
C PRO A 20 -0.40 1.45 18.93
N ASN A 21 -1.07 0.30 19.09
CA ASN A 21 -1.00 -0.52 20.31
C ASN A 21 0.24 -1.44 20.36
N GLY A 22 1.12 -1.39 19.37
CA GLY A 22 2.33 -2.20 19.26
C GLY A 22 2.13 -3.58 18.62
N ASN A 23 0.90 -4.03 18.35
CA ASN A 23 0.68 -5.28 17.63
C ASN A 23 0.99 -5.13 16.14
N VAL A 24 1.28 -6.23 15.44
CA VAL A 24 1.42 -6.23 13.97
C VAL A 24 0.14 -6.75 13.36
N LEU A 25 -0.47 -6.01 12.46
CA LEU A 25 -1.52 -6.52 11.57
C LEU A 25 -0.85 -7.13 10.34
N ILE A 26 -1.28 -8.32 9.93
CA ILE A 26 -1.08 -8.84 8.57
C ILE A 26 -2.43 -9.01 7.91
N ALA A 27 -2.55 -8.60 6.65
CA ALA A 27 -3.83 -8.65 5.93
C ALA A 27 -3.66 -9.21 4.51
N GLY A 28 -4.65 -10.01 4.10
CA GLY A 28 -4.75 -10.56 2.75
C GLY A 28 -3.58 -11.45 2.36
N GLY A 29 -3.17 -11.34 1.11
CA GLY A 29 -2.15 -12.19 0.50
C GLY A 29 -2.76 -13.37 -0.26
N TYR A 30 -1.91 -14.32 -0.64
CA TYR A 30 -2.32 -15.48 -1.42
C TYR A 30 -1.83 -16.79 -0.80
N ASN A 31 -2.69 -17.81 -0.86
CA ASN A 31 -2.37 -19.19 -0.50
C ASN A 31 -3.32 -20.14 -1.21
N LYS A 32 -2.93 -20.58 -2.41
CA LYS A 32 -3.77 -21.33 -3.37
C LYS A 32 -5.02 -20.59 -3.86
N SER A 33 -5.52 -19.63 -3.08
CA SER A 33 -6.50 -18.63 -3.43
C SER A 33 -6.16 -17.32 -2.73
N VAL A 34 -6.71 -16.22 -3.24
CA VAL A 34 -6.55 -14.90 -2.60
C VAL A 34 -7.28 -14.88 -1.27
N LEU A 35 -6.65 -14.30 -0.25
CA LEU A 35 -7.13 -14.25 1.12
C LEU A 35 -7.79 -12.91 1.42
N SER A 36 -8.91 -12.95 2.16
CA SER A 36 -9.47 -11.79 2.87
C SER A 36 -9.12 -11.79 4.35
N SER A 37 -8.49 -12.86 4.84
CA SER A 37 -8.19 -13.03 6.26
C SER A 37 -7.10 -12.09 6.73
N ALA A 38 -7.19 -11.71 8.00
CA ALA A 38 -6.19 -10.92 8.68
C ALA A 38 -5.85 -11.54 10.04
N GLU A 39 -4.63 -11.30 10.50
CA GLU A 39 -4.14 -11.80 11.79
C GLU A 39 -3.36 -10.70 12.51
N LEU A 40 -3.39 -10.76 13.84
CA LEU A 40 -2.65 -9.88 14.72
C LEU A 40 -1.53 -10.64 15.40
N TYR A 41 -0.30 -10.13 15.33
CA TYR A 41 0.79 -10.57 16.18
C TYR A 41 0.86 -9.70 17.42
N ASN A 42 0.72 -10.33 18.58
CA ASN A 42 0.96 -9.64 19.86
C ASN A 42 2.45 -9.69 20.20
N LEU A 43 3.15 -8.54 20.14
CA LEU A 43 4.59 -8.46 20.43
C LEU A 43 4.94 -8.90 21.85
N LEU A 44 4.06 -8.67 22.83
CA LEU A 44 4.32 -8.99 24.24
C LEU A 44 4.18 -10.50 24.52
N ARG A 45 3.21 -11.14 23.87
CA ARG A 45 2.90 -12.58 24.08
C ARG A 45 3.62 -13.47 23.07
N GLY A 46 4.07 -12.90 21.96
CA GLY A 46 4.68 -13.62 20.86
C GLY A 46 3.74 -14.59 20.15
N THR A 47 2.44 -14.27 20.08
CA THR A 47 1.38 -15.13 19.53
C THR A 47 0.58 -14.45 18.44
N TRP A 48 0.14 -15.23 17.44
CA TRP A 48 -0.81 -14.80 16.41
C TRP A 48 -2.27 -15.05 16.81
N THR A 49 -3.18 -14.17 16.41
CA THR A 49 -4.62 -14.33 16.60
C THR A 49 -5.37 -13.85 15.36
N ILE A 50 -6.36 -14.62 14.91
CA ILE A 50 -7.23 -14.24 13.79
C ILE A 50 -8.10 -13.05 14.23
N THR A 51 -8.23 -12.04 13.36
CA THR A 51 -9.15 -10.91 13.53
C THR A 51 -10.24 -10.94 12.45
N GLY A 52 -11.06 -9.89 12.33
CA GLY A 52 -12.06 -9.80 11.27
C GLY A 52 -11.43 -9.89 9.87
N ASN A 53 -12.25 -10.27 8.89
CA ASN A 53 -11.84 -10.39 7.50
C ASN A 53 -12.16 -9.12 6.72
N MET A 54 -11.32 -8.79 5.73
CA MET A 54 -11.65 -7.81 4.70
C MET A 54 -12.91 -8.23 3.93
N ASN A 55 -13.64 -7.26 3.41
CA ASN A 55 -14.79 -7.46 2.55
C ASN A 55 -14.36 -7.98 1.16
N ASN A 56 -13.20 -7.54 0.67
CA ASN A 56 -12.60 -8.05 -0.56
C ASN A 56 -11.27 -8.75 -0.28
N ALA A 57 -11.16 -10.00 -0.73
CA ALA A 57 -9.89 -10.72 -0.75
C ALA A 57 -8.91 -10.02 -1.69
N ARG A 58 -7.68 -9.81 -1.22
CA ARG A 58 -6.66 -9.08 -1.99
C ARG A 58 -5.23 -9.49 -1.66
N PHE A 59 -4.36 -9.44 -2.66
CA PHE A 59 -2.89 -9.54 -2.56
C PHE A 59 -2.27 -8.41 -3.39
N HIS A 60 -0.99 -8.09 -3.14
CA HIS A 60 -0.29 -6.95 -3.77
C HIS A 60 -0.96 -5.58 -3.59
N HIS A 61 -1.73 -5.46 -2.50
CA HIS A 61 -2.33 -4.22 -2.03
C HIS A 61 -1.33 -3.46 -1.17
N SER A 62 -1.70 -2.24 -0.78
CA SER A 62 -0.94 -1.44 0.20
C SER A 62 -1.71 -1.27 1.50
N GLU A 63 -0.96 -1.02 2.57
CA GLU A 63 -1.48 -0.78 3.92
C GLU A 63 -0.87 0.50 4.49
N SER A 64 -1.67 1.32 5.18
CA SER A 64 -1.22 2.60 5.75
C SER A 64 -1.95 2.88 7.07
N ILE A 65 -1.20 3.15 8.14
CA ILE A 65 -1.76 3.51 9.46
C ILE A 65 -2.11 5.00 9.48
N LEU A 66 -3.40 5.33 9.43
CA LEU A 66 -3.86 6.71 9.44
C LEU A 66 -3.65 7.38 10.80
N THR A 67 -3.67 8.71 10.82
CA THR A 67 -3.50 9.53 12.04
C THR A 67 -4.58 9.27 13.10
N ASN A 68 -5.75 8.77 12.69
CA ASN A 68 -6.82 8.35 13.60
C ASN A 68 -6.64 6.91 14.15
N GLY A 69 -5.53 6.24 13.82
CA GLY A 69 -5.19 4.89 14.27
C GLY A 69 -5.84 3.76 13.47
N LYS A 70 -6.73 4.08 12.51
CA LYS A 70 -7.29 3.06 11.60
C LYS A 70 -6.29 2.70 10.53
N VAL A 71 -6.40 1.48 10.02
CA VAL A 71 -5.54 0.99 8.94
C VAL A 71 -6.28 1.10 7.62
N LEU A 72 -5.74 1.88 6.69
CA LEU A 72 -6.21 1.96 5.32
C LEU A 72 -5.56 0.83 4.49
N VAL A 73 -6.39 0.03 3.83
CA VAL A 73 -5.97 -1.00 2.89
C VAL A 73 -6.53 -0.68 1.50
N VAL A 74 -5.66 -0.68 0.49
CA VAL A 74 -5.96 -0.09 -0.82
C VAL A 74 -5.57 -1.01 -1.96
N GLY A 75 -6.47 -1.18 -2.93
CA GLY A 75 -6.19 -1.84 -4.21
C GLY A 75 -5.74 -3.30 -4.08
N GLY A 76 -4.78 -3.70 -4.89
CA GLY A 76 -4.36 -5.10 -5.05
C GLY A 76 -5.18 -5.81 -6.12
N SER A 77 -5.12 -7.15 -6.12
CA SER A 77 -5.88 -8.00 -7.05
C SER A 77 -6.66 -9.07 -6.29
N ASN A 78 -7.79 -9.51 -6.83
CA ASN A 78 -8.58 -10.63 -6.30
C ASN A 78 -8.47 -11.90 -7.17
N ASP A 79 -7.34 -12.06 -7.87
CA ASP A 79 -7.04 -13.11 -8.87
C ASP A 79 -7.71 -12.89 -10.22
N LYS A 80 -8.90 -12.27 -10.23
CA LYS A 80 -9.67 -12.01 -11.46
C LYS A 80 -9.44 -10.61 -11.99
N HIS A 81 -9.41 -9.64 -11.09
CA HIS A 81 -9.38 -8.22 -11.41
C HIS A 81 -8.51 -7.46 -10.42
N GLN A 82 -7.84 -6.42 -10.92
CA GLN A 82 -7.28 -5.39 -10.06
C GLN A 82 -8.41 -4.62 -9.38
N LEU A 83 -8.20 -4.27 -8.13
CA LEU A 83 -9.19 -3.62 -7.29
C LEU A 83 -8.93 -2.12 -7.25
N ASN A 84 -10.00 -1.33 -7.31
CA ASN A 84 -10.01 0.06 -6.88
C ASN A 84 -10.64 0.24 -5.49
N SER A 85 -11.12 -0.84 -4.88
CA SER A 85 -11.72 -0.77 -3.55
C SER A 85 -10.68 -0.50 -2.48
N ALA A 86 -11.12 0.22 -1.45
CA ALA A 86 -10.34 0.48 -0.25
C ALA A 86 -11.19 0.20 1.00
N GLU A 87 -10.52 -0.16 2.08
CA GLU A 87 -11.15 -0.58 3.33
C GLU A 87 -10.39 -0.01 4.53
N LEU A 88 -11.12 0.27 5.61
CA LEU A 88 -10.55 0.67 6.89
C LEU A 88 -10.70 -0.46 7.91
N TYR A 89 -9.60 -0.83 8.56
CA TYR A 89 -9.61 -1.72 9.72
C TYR A 89 -9.51 -0.92 11.02
N ASP A 90 -10.37 -1.28 11.98
CA ASP A 90 -10.36 -0.74 13.33
C ASP A 90 -9.83 -1.79 14.30
N SER A 91 -8.61 -1.59 14.81
CA SER A 91 -7.95 -2.55 15.69
C SER A 91 -8.62 -2.72 17.06
N SER A 92 -9.50 -1.81 17.47
CA SER A 92 -10.22 -1.91 18.75
C SER A 92 -11.39 -2.90 18.69
N THR A 93 -11.96 -3.09 17.50
CA THR A 93 -13.13 -3.96 17.29
C THR A 93 -12.85 -5.14 16.38
N GLY A 94 -11.75 -5.10 15.62
CA GLY A 94 -11.46 -6.06 14.56
C GLY A 94 -12.32 -5.86 13.31
N ALA A 95 -13.10 -4.77 13.22
CA ALA A 95 -14.04 -4.54 12.13
C ALA A 95 -13.36 -3.97 10.87
N TRP A 96 -13.86 -4.37 9.71
CA TRP A 96 -13.48 -3.85 8.40
C TRP A 96 -14.66 -3.12 7.77
N ILE A 97 -14.41 -1.90 7.28
CA ILE A 97 -15.43 -1.05 6.67
C ILE A 97 -14.98 -0.67 5.26
N LEU A 98 -15.83 -0.93 4.26
CA LEU A 98 -15.64 -0.41 2.91
C LEU A 98 -15.77 1.11 2.90
N ILE A 99 -14.85 1.77 2.21
CA ILE A 99 -14.89 3.21 1.98
C ILE A 99 -15.03 3.49 0.48
N ASN A 100 -15.09 4.77 0.11
CA ASN A 100 -15.09 5.18 -1.29
C ASN A 100 -13.93 4.54 -2.06
N ASN A 101 -14.18 4.18 -3.31
CA ASN A 101 -13.19 3.55 -4.17
C ASN A 101 -12.22 4.60 -4.73
N MET A 102 -10.99 4.16 -5.00
CA MET A 102 -10.04 4.85 -5.86
C MET A 102 -10.62 5.09 -7.26
N ASN A 103 -10.06 6.09 -7.96
CA ASN A 103 -10.42 6.38 -9.34
C ASN A 103 -9.90 5.29 -10.30
N ILE A 104 -8.77 4.69 -9.97
CA ILE A 104 -8.07 3.74 -10.83
C ILE A 104 -7.80 2.47 -10.03
N ALA A 105 -8.26 1.32 -10.55
CA ALA A 105 -7.89 0.03 -9.99
C ALA A 105 -6.40 -0.19 -10.17
N ARG A 106 -5.72 -0.77 -9.16
CA ARG A 106 -4.27 -0.99 -9.22
C ARG A 106 -3.77 -2.03 -8.22
N GLU A 107 -2.85 -2.87 -8.66
CA GLU A 107 -1.95 -3.68 -7.81
C GLU A 107 -0.49 -3.21 -7.97
N TYR A 108 0.41 -3.62 -7.07
CA TYR A 108 1.85 -3.27 -7.10
C TYR A 108 2.15 -1.76 -7.04
N HIS A 109 1.20 -0.98 -6.57
CA HIS A 109 1.35 0.45 -6.30
C HIS A 109 1.99 0.66 -4.93
N THR A 110 2.42 1.88 -4.67
CA THR A 110 2.86 2.29 -3.34
C THR A 110 1.82 3.18 -2.68
N ALA A 111 1.77 3.17 -1.34
CA ALA A 111 1.02 4.12 -0.53
C ALA A 111 1.97 4.84 0.42
N THR A 112 1.88 6.15 0.50
CA THR A 112 2.72 6.98 1.38
C THR A 112 1.87 8.01 2.10
N ILE A 113 1.91 7.98 3.43
CA ILE A 113 1.27 9.01 4.26
C ILE A 113 2.09 10.28 4.17
N LEU A 114 1.42 11.38 3.81
CA LEU A 114 2.00 12.71 3.67
C LEU A 114 1.97 13.47 5.01
N THR A 115 2.70 14.58 5.07
CA THR A 115 2.80 15.43 6.27
C THR A 115 1.46 16.05 6.70
N ASP A 116 0.52 16.21 5.77
CA ASP A 116 -0.83 16.70 6.03
C ASP A 116 -1.83 15.58 6.39
N GLY A 117 -1.37 14.33 6.48
CA GLY A 117 -2.17 13.17 6.81
C GLY A 117 -2.89 12.52 5.62
N LYS A 118 -2.83 13.09 4.41
CA LYS A 118 -3.34 12.42 3.21
C LYS A 118 -2.47 11.23 2.84
N VAL A 119 -3.00 10.29 2.06
CA VAL A 119 -2.25 9.14 1.56
C VAL A 119 -2.07 9.26 0.05
N LEU A 120 -0.83 9.37 -0.40
CA LEU A 120 -0.47 9.32 -1.82
C LEU A 120 -0.40 7.88 -2.27
N ILE A 121 -1.19 7.54 -3.27
CA ILE A 121 -1.14 6.28 -3.99
C ILE A 121 -0.46 6.52 -5.34
N ALA A 122 0.61 5.78 -5.64
CA ALA A 122 1.40 6.00 -6.84
C ALA A 122 1.64 4.74 -7.66
N GLY A 123 1.43 4.85 -8.97
CA GLY A 123 1.78 3.84 -9.96
C GLY A 123 0.96 2.55 -9.86
N GLY A 124 1.62 1.43 -10.11
CA GLY A 124 1.01 0.10 -10.13
C GLY A 124 0.54 -0.34 -11.51
N TYR A 125 -0.29 -1.38 -11.55
CA TYR A 125 -0.73 -2.03 -12.77
C TYR A 125 -2.22 -2.36 -12.73
N ASN A 126 -2.88 -2.26 -13.89
CA ASN A 126 -4.31 -2.58 -14.06
C ASN A 126 -4.66 -3.13 -15.45
N GLY A 127 -3.73 -3.89 -16.05
CA GLY A 127 -3.72 -4.23 -17.48
C GLY A 127 -2.69 -3.40 -18.25
N ILE A 128 -2.40 -2.19 -17.77
CA ILE A 128 -1.25 -1.37 -18.20
C ILE A 128 -0.55 -0.79 -16.96
N ILE A 129 0.74 -0.52 -17.08
CA ILE A 129 1.51 0.10 -15.99
C ILE A 129 1.15 1.58 -15.91
N GLN A 130 0.85 2.04 -14.70
CA GLN A 130 0.31 3.35 -14.44
C GLN A 130 1.41 4.36 -14.09
N PRO A 131 1.41 5.56 -14.70
CA PRO A 131 2.09 6.74 -14.15
C PRO A 131 1.18 7.54 -13.20
N SER A 132 -0.10 7.18 -13.14
CA SER A 132 -1.11 7.91 -12.38
C SER A 132 -0.90 7.83 -10.88
N THR A 133 -1.31 8.90 -10.21
CA THR A 133 -1.27 9.00 -8.75
C THR A 133 -2.54 9.66 -8.24
N GLU A 134 -2.91 9.33 -7.02
CA GLU A 134 -4.10 9.89 -6.38
C GLU A 134 -3.90 10.05 -4.87
N LEU A 135 -4.62 11.01 -4.29
CA LEU A 135 -4.61 11.32 -2.88
C LEU A 135 -5.91 10.84 -2.24
N TYR A 136 -5.78 10.07 -1.16
CA TYR A 136 -6.86 9.85 -0.21
C TYR A 136 -6.81 10.91 0.88
N ASP A 137 -7.94 11.58 1.12
CA ASP A 137 -8.12 12.46 2.28
C ASP A 137 -8.94 11.73 3.37
N PRO A 138 -8.32 11.33 4.50
CA PRO A 138 -9.03 10.66 5.59
C PRO A 138 -10.11 11.49 6.27
N LEU A 139 -10.07 12.83 6.17
CA LEU A 139 -11.04 13.71 6.80
C LEU A 139 -12.36 13.74 6.03
N THR A 140 -12.28 13.68 4.70
CA THR A 140 -13.46 13.70 3.84
C THR A 140 -13.82 12.34 3.26
N GLY A 141 -12.91 11.37 3.33
CA GLY A 141 -13.04 10.07 2.69
C GLY A 141 -12.98 10.12 1.15
N ASN A 142 -12.42 11.19 0.57
CA ASN A 142 -12.42 11.39 -0.89
C ASN A 142 -11.09 10.98 -1.52
N TRP A 143 -11.18 10.57 -2.78
CA TRP A 143 -10.04 10.26 -3.65
C TRP A 143 -9.92 11.32 -4.73
N THR A 144 -8.74 11.92 -4.89
CA THR A 144 -8.49 12.96 -5.90
C THR A 144 -7.26 12.62 -6.72
N LEU A 145 -7.39 12.59 -8.05
CA LEU A 145 -6.24 12.45 -8.94
C LEU A 145 -5.28 13.64 -8.76
N THR A 146 -3.98 13.37 -8.77
CA THR A 146 -2.93 14.40 -8.74
C THR A 146 -1.93 14.15 -9.87
N GLY A 147 -0.81 14.89 -9.92
CA GLY A 147 0.12 14.84 -11.03
C GLY A 147 0.62 13.44 -11.38
N LEU A 148 0.94 13.24 -12.65
CA LEU A 148 1.45 11.97 -13.16
C LEU A 148 2.97 11.89 -12.96
N MET A 149 3.48 10.71 -12.63
CA MET A 149 4.91 10.43 -12.74
C MET A 149 5.36 10.54 -14.20
N ASN A 150 6.60 10.96 -14.42
CA ASN A 150 7.21 11.03 -15.75
C ASN A 150 7.42 9.62 -16.33
N THR A 151 7.72 8.64 -15.47
CA THR A 151 7.86 7.23 -15.84
C THR A 151 6.77 6.41 -15.15
N ARG A 152 5.99 5.67 -15.96
CA ARG A 152 5.07 4.65 -15.43
C ARG A 152 5.86 3.56 -14.71
N ARG A 153 5.37 3.11 -13.55
CA ARG A 153 6.10 2.11 -12.75
C ARG A 153 5.17 1.25 -11.90
N GLN A 154 5.49 -0.03 -11.81
CA GLN A 154 5.00 -0.97 -10.80
C GLN A 154 6.19 -1.58 -10.04
N TYR A 155 5.94 -2.21 -8.89
CA TYR A 155 6.99 -2.85 -8.07
C TYR A 155 8.11 -1.89 -7.63
N HIS A 156 7.81 -0.60 -7.57
CA HIS A 156 8.74 0.44 -7.13
C HIS A 156 8.59 0.65 -5.62
N THR A 157 9.52 1.38 -5.02
CA THR A 157 9.40 1.84 -3.63
C THR A 157 9.09 3.33 -3.61
N ALA A 158 8.40 3.76 -2.55
CA ALA A 158 8.15 5.16 -2.25
C ALA A 158 8.54 5.45 -0.81
N SER A 159 9.10 6.63 -0.55
CA SER A 159 9.46 7.05 0.80
C SER A 159 9.26 8.55 0.95
N MET A 160 8.55 8.95 2.00
CA MET A 160 8.46 10.35 2.39
C MET A 160 9.81 10.81 2.95
N LEU A 161 10.31 11.93 2.42
CA LEU A 161 11.52 12.59 2.87
C LEU A 161 11.22 13.59 3.99
N LYS A 162 12.25 13.98 4.74
CA LYS A 162 12.14 14.95 5.84
C LYS A 162 11.56 16.31 5.44
N ASN A 163 11.71 16.69 4.17
CA ASN A 163 11.16 17.93 3.62
C ASN A 163 9.70 17.78 3.14
N GLY A 164 9.05 16.64 3.40
CA GLY A 164 7.65 16.37 3.03
C GLY A 164 7.44 15.88 1.59
N LYS A 165 8.47 15.86 0.74
CA LYS A 165 8.37 15.29 -0.61
C LYS A 165 8.38 13.78 -0.58
N VAL A 166 7.80 13.13 -1.59
CA VAL A 166 7.86 11.66 -1.73
C VAL A 166 8.83 11.29 -2.84
N LEU A 167 9.85 10.51 -2.49
CA LEU A 167 10.79 9.94 -3.46
C LEU A 167 10.28 8.58 -3.90
N VAL A 168 10.09 8.38 -5.21
CA VAL A 168 9.88 7.07 -5.80
C VAL A 168 11.15 6.60 -6.50
N THR A 169 11.50 5.32 -6.36
CA THR A 169 12.72 4.76 -6.97
C THR A 169 12.47 3.41 -7.59
N GLY A 170 13.10 3.17 -8.75
CA GLY A 170 13.09 1.87 -9.42
C GLY A 170 11.70 1.43 -9.88
N GLY A 171 11.49 0.12 -9.90
CA GLY A 171 10.31 -0.54 -10.45
C GLY A 171 10.53 -1.05 -11.88
N TYR A 172 9.44 -1.40 -12.53
CA TYR A 172 9.41 -1.91 -13.91
C TYR A 172 8.40 -1.12 -14.73
N ASP A 173 8.76 -0.76 -15.98
CA ASP A 173 7.95 0.06 -16.88
C ASP A 173 7.35 -0.69 -18.09
N ALA A 174 7.39 -2.02 -18.07
CA ALA A 174 7.02 -2.93 -19.17
C ALA A 174 8.13 -3.17 -20.23
N ILE A 175 9.25 -2.44 -20.16
CA ILE A 175 10.37 -2.59 -21.08
C ILE A 175 11.64 -2.91 -20.31
N THR A 176 11.92 -2.17 -19.24
CA THR A 176 13.16 -2.26 -18.49
C THR A 176 12.91 -2.19 -16.98
N ILE A 177 13.84 -2.78 -16.23
CA ILE A 177 13.94 -2.51 -14.79
C ILE A 177 14.53 -1.12 -14.63
N LEU A 178 13.86 -0.28 -13.86
CA LEU A 178 14.20 1.12 -13.69
C LEU A 178 15.29 1.30 -12.64
N ASN A 179 16.21 2.22 -12.91
CA ASN A 179 17.10 2.80 -11.91
C ASN A 179 16.80 4.28 -11.64
N ASN A 180 15.88 4.89 -12.39
CA ASN A 180 15.52 6.29 -12.20
C ASN A 180 14.72 6.52 -10.92
N ALA A 181 14.67 7.78 -10.51
CA ALA A 181 13.93 8.23 -9.35
C ALA A 181 13.21 9.55 -9.66
N GLU A 182 12.10 9.78 -8.97
CA GLU A 182 11.31 11.00 -9.10
C GLU A 182 10.84 11.49 -7.74
N LEU A 183 10.69 12.80 -7.60
CA LEU A 183 10.17 13.46 -6.40
C LEU A 183 8.78 14.03 -6.68
N TYR A 184 7.81 13.62 -5.88
CA TYR A 184 6.52 14.28 -5.78
C TYR A 184 6.59 15.41 -4.76
N ASP A 185 6.10 16.58 -5.13
CA ASP A 185 5.92 17.72 -4.24
C ASP A 185 4.45 17.90 -3.88
N PRO A 186 4.00 17.53 -2.67
CA PRO A 186 2.60 17.65 -2.25
C PRO A 186 2.03 19.07 -2.32
N SER A 187 2.87 20.12 -2.25
CA SER A 187 2.41 21.50 -2.30
C SER A 187 1.96 21.95 -3.69
N THR A 188 2.45 21.27 -4.74
CA THR A 188 2.15 21.59 -6.14
C THR A 188 1.45 20.45 -6.87
N GLY A 189 1.51 19.24 -6.33
CA GLY A 189 1.02 18.04 -7.00
C GLY A 189 1.89 17.59 -8.17
N LEU A 190 3.10 18.12 -8.34
CA LEU A 190 3.96 17.84 -9.49
C LEU A 190 5.08 16.84 -9.18
N TRP A 191 5.51 16.12 -10.22
CA TRP A 191 6.64 15.19 -10.18
C TRP A 191 7.86 15.79 -10.89
N THR A 192 9.05 15.61 -10.31
CA THR A 192 10.33 16.02 -10.89
C THR A 192 11.30 14.87 -10.91
N VAL A 193 11.95 14.62 -12.05
CA VAL A 193 13.00 13.59 -12.19
C VAL A 193 14.23 13.99 -11.37
N THR A 194 14.83 13.03 -10.67
CA THR A 194 16.09 13.21 -9.93
C THR A 194 17.18 12.29 -10.47
N SER A 195 18.37 12.33 -9.85
CA SER A 195 19.44 11.39 -10.14
C SER A 195 18.99 9.93 -9.98
N SER A 196 19.54 9.06 -10.84
CA SER A 196 19.26 7.62 -10.83
C SER A 196 20.14 6.87 -9.82
N MET A 197 19.65 5.71 -9.37
CA MET A 197 20.44 4.70 -8.66
C MET A 197 21.49 4.08 -9.58
N ASN A 198 22.59 3.58 -9.00
CA ASN A 198 23.66 2.90 -9.75
C ASN A 198 23.20 1.61 -10.44
N ASN A 199 22.24 0.90 -9.84
CA ASN A 199 21.73 -0.37 -10.36
C ASN A 199 20.20 -0.35 -10.41
N PRO A 200 19.59 -0.82 -11.51
CA PRO A 200 18.15 -0.96 -11.63
C PRO A 200 17.63 -2.02 -10.65
N ARG A 201 16.42 -1.82 -10.11
CA ARG A 201 15.79 -2.74 -9.16
C ARG A 201 14.26 -2.61 -9.17
N TYR A 202 13.59 -3.71 -8.86
CA TYR A 202 12.16 -3.78 -8.56
C TYR A 202 11.94 -4.82 -7.45
N TYR A 203 10.78 -4.80 -6.81
CA TYR A 203 10.40 -5.73 -5.75
C TYR A 203 9.60 -6.93 -6.27
#